data_AF-A0A347AK46-F1
#
_entry.id   AF-A0A347AK46-F1
#
_cell.length_a   1.000
_cell.length_b   1.000
_cell.length_c   1.000
_cell.angle_alpha   90.00
_cell.angle_beta   90.00
_cell.angle_gamma   90.00
#
_symmetry.space_group_name_H-M   'P 1'
#
loop_
_entity.id
_entity.type
_entity.pdbx_description
1 polymer ?
#
loop_
_entity_poly.entity_id
_entity_poly.type
_entity_poly.pdbx_seq_one_letter_code
_entity_poly.pdbx_strand_id
1 'polypeptide(L)' 'MDRKTTKKAVHLILIILIVVVIVSGLGITYYRSIEHITGGLLDKTLSFQLHTLLFLPFLLVLLVHLFFSWLWPKKK' A
#
# COMPACT_ATOMS: atom_id res chain seq x y z
N MET A 1 14.09 -19.84 -0.86
CA MET A 1 12.76 -19.53 -0.30
C MET A 1 11.71 -20.25 -1.13
N ASP A 2 10.75 -20.90 -0.49
CA ASP A 2 9.67 -21.61 -1.18
C ASP A 2 8.79 -20.63 -1.98
N ARG A 3 8.43 -21.01 -3.21
CA ARG A 3 7.67 -20.17 -4.14
C ARG A 3 6.30 -19.75 -3.57
N LYS A 4 5.68 -20.59 -2.72
CA LYS A 4 4.42 -20.26 -2.05
C LYS A 4 4.63 -19.20 -0.97
N THR A 5 5.75 -19.28 -0.25
CA THR A 5 6.13 -18.31 0.79
C THR A 5 6.40 -16.93 0.20
N THR A 6 7.12 -16.84 -0.92
CA THR A 6 7.37 -15.56 -1.62
C THR A 6 6.07 -14.93 -2.11
N LYS A 7 5.14 -15.72 -2.70
CA LYS A 7 3.83 -15.22 -3.12
C LYS A 7 3.00 -14.69 -1.95
N LYS A 8 2.96 -15.43 -0.84
CA LYS A 8 2.24 -15.02 0.37
C LYS A 8 2.81 -13.72 0.95
N ALA A 9 4.14 -13.60 1.01
CA ALA A 9 4.82 -12.40 1.49
C ALA A 9 4.51 -11.18 0.63
N VAL A 10 4.64 -11.27 -0.70
CA VAL A 10 4.32 -10.17 -1.62
C VAL A 10 2.86 -9.75 -1.48
N HIS A 11 1.93 -10.70 -1.34
CA HIS A 11 0.52 -10.39 -1.17
C HIS A 11 0.23 -9.67 0.15
N LEU A 12 0.84 -10.12 1.26
CA LEU A 12 0.67 -9.49 2.56
C LEU A 12 1.26 -8.07 2.59
N ILE A 13 2.47 -7.89 2.03
CA ILE A 13 3.11 -6.58 1.91
C ILE A 13 2.25 -5.65 1.06
N LEU A 14 1.71 -6.14 -0.06
CA LEU A 14 0.86 -5.36 -0.93
C LEU A 14 -0.43 -4.92 -0.22
N ILE A 15 -1.08 -5.81 0.55
CA ILE A 15 -2.27 -5.45 1.34
C ILE A 15 -1.96 -4.34 2.33
N ILE A 16 -0.85 -4.46 3.08
CA ILE A 16 -0.45 -3.44 4.05
C ILE A 16 -0.21 -2.09 3.34
N LEU A 17 0.53 -2.10 2.23
CA LEU A 17 0.80 -0.89 1.45
C LEU A 17 -0.48 -0.25 0.90
N ILE A 18 -1.43 -1.05 0.39
CA ILE A 18 -2.72 -0.55 -0.09
C ILE A 18 -3.45 0.19 1.02
N VAL A 19 -3.57 -0.41 2.20
CA VAL A 19 -4.26 0.20 3.33
C VAL A 19 -3.60 1.52 3.72
N VAL A 20 -2.27 1.55 3.83
CA VAL A 20 -1.55 2.77 4.23
C VAL A 20 -1.65 3.87 3.15
N VAL A 21 -1.56 3.53 1.87
CA VAL A 21 -1.71 4.48 0.76
C VAL A 21 -3.14 5.05 0.71
N ILE A 22 -4.16 4.22 0.94
CA ILE A 22 -5.56 4.68 1.01
C ILE A 22 -5.76 5.60 2.21
N VAL A 23 -5.34 5.19 3.41
CA VAL A 23 -5.53 5.99 4.64
C VAL A 23 -4.79 7.32 4.54
N SER A 24 -3.56 7.33 4.01
CA SER A 24 -2.83 8.58 3.76
C SER A 24 -3.48 9.45 2.67
N GLY A 25 -4.03 8.86 1.61
CA GLY A 25 -4.81 9.59 0.59
C GLY A 25 -6.09 10.23 1.16
N LEU A 26 -6.78 9.50 2.04
CA LEU A 26 -7.90 10.03 2.81
C LEU A 26 -7.46 11.13 3.77
N GLY A 27 -6.29 10.99 4.41
CA GLY A 27 -5.71 12.03 5.27
C GLY A 27 -5.32 13.31 4.51
N ILE A 28 -5.03 13.23 3.21
CA ILE A 28 -4.81 14.42 2.37
C ILE A 28 -6.14 15.09 2.00
N THR A 29 -7.13 14.29 1.58
CA THR A 29 -8.41 14.78 1.04
C THR A 29 -9.36 15.23 2.14
N TYR A 30 -9.48 14.43 3.19
CA TYR A 30 -10.38 14.59 4.33
C TYR A 30 -9.59 14.84 5.62
N TYR A 31 -8.57 15.71 5.55
CA TYR A 31 -7.62 15.91 6.64
C TYR A 31 -8.27 16.21 7.99
N ARG A 32 -9.30 17.07 8.05
CA ARG A 32 -9.99 17.37 9.33
C ARG A 32 -10.62 16.12 9.95
N SER A 33 -11.30 15.30 9.16
CA SER A 33 -11.97 14.10 9.65
C SER A 33 -10.95 13.06 10.13
N ILE A 34 -9.91 12.82 9.33
CA ILE A 34 -8.87 11.85 9.64
C ILE A 34 -8.01 12.30 10.82
N GLU A 35 -7.66 13.57 10.90
CA GLU A 35 -6.94 14.17 12.01
C GLU A 35 -7.75 14.03 13.32
N HIS A 36 -9.06 14.29 13.29
CA HIS A 36 -9.92 14.07 14.47
C HIS A 36 -10.00 12.59 14.87
N ILE A 37 -10.19 11.67 13.92
CA ILE A 37 -10.28 10.22 14.21
C ILE A 37 -8.95 9.67 14.75
N THR A 38 -7.84 10.21 14.26
CA THR A 38 -6.49 9.79 14.67
C THR A 38 -5.97 10.56 15.88
N GLY A 39 -6.78 11.45 16.48
CA GLY A 39 -6.40 12.25 17.65
C GLY A 39 -5.26 13.24 17.38
N GLY A 40 -5.12 13.68 16.13
CA GLY A 40 -4.04 14.56 15.67
C GLY A 40 -2.78 13.84 15.20
N LEU A 41 -2.74 12.50 15.22
CA LEU A 41 -1.57 11.73 14.80
C LEU A 41 -1.32 11.83 13.29
N LEU A 42 -2.39 11.86 12.49
CA LEU A 42 -2.30 11.92 11.03
C LEU A 42 -2.84 13.26 10.52
N ASP A 43 -2.01 14.29 10.59
CA ASP A 43 -2.31 15.60 10.02
C ASP A 43 -2.15 15.59 8.49
N LYS A 44 -2.59 16.66 7.82
CA LYS A 44 -2.52 16.78 6.36
C LYS A 44 -1.10 16.66 5.82
N THR A 45 -0.12 17.26 6.49
CA THR A 45 1.27 17.31 6.06
C THR A 45 1.91 15.93 6.15
N LEU A 46 1.74 15.27 7.29
CA LEU A 46 2.24 13.91 7.49
C LEU A 46 1.54 12.93 6.54
N SER A 47 0.23 13.06 6.33
CA SER A 47 -0.52 12.29 5.34
C SER A 47 0.05 12.45 3.93
N PHE A 48 0.38 13.67 3.53
CA PHE A 48 0.98 13.95 2.22
C PHE A 48 2.39 13.37 2.07
N GLN A 49 3.23 13.52 3.10
CA GLN A 49 4.58 12.94 3.13
C GLN A 49 4.54 11.41 3.05
N LEU A 50 3.70 10.77 3.88
CA LEU A 50 3.52 9.32 3.87
C LEU A 50 3.01 8.83 2.52
N HIS A 51 1.97 9.46 1.98
CA HIS A 51 1.40 9.06 0.70
C HIS A 51 2.46 9.15 -0.39
N THR A 52 3.17 10.28 -0.50
CA THR A 52 4.17 10.50 -1.55
C THR A 52 5.33 9.51 -1.43
N LEU A 53 5.83 9.28 -0.21
CA LEU A 53 6.94 8.35 0.05
C LEU A 53 6.55 6.90 -0.22
N LEU A 54 5.35 6.48 0.18
CA LEU A 54 4.89 5.09 0.10
C LEU A 54 4.23 4.74 -1.23
N PHE A 55 3.80 5.74 -2.00
CA PHE A 55 3.21 5.52 -3.33
C PHE A 55 4.19 4.85 -4.29
N LEU A 56 5.46 5.29 -4.30
CA LEU A 56 6.49 4.69 -5.16
C LEU A 56 6.79 3.22 -4.78
N PRO A 57 7.05 2.86 -3.50
CA PRO A 57 7.12 1.47 -3.04
C PRO A 57 5.88 0.66 -3.38
N PHE A 58 4.69 1.21 -3.17
CA PHE A 58 3.42 0.57 -3.53
C PHE A 58 3.37 0.23 -5.01
N LEU A 59 3.69 1.20 -5.88
CA LEU A 59 3.71 1.01 -7.33
C LEU A 59 4.69 -0.11 -7.73
N LEU A 60 5.89 -0.12 -7.17
CA LEU A 60 6.89 -1.16 -7.45
C LEU A 60 6.40 -2.55 -7.01
N VAL A 61 5.88 -2.70 -5.79
CA VAL A 61 5.38 -3.98 -5.29
C VAL A 61 4.16 -4.45 -6.09
N LEU A 62 3.28 -3.53 -6.48
CA LEU A 62 2.13 -3.82 -7.34
C LEU A 62 2.58 -4.35 -8.71
N LEU A 63 3.56 -3.71 -9.33
CA LEU A 63 4.13 -4.19 -10.59
C LEU A 63 4.74 -5.58 -10.43
N VAL A 64 5.55 -5.81 -9.38
CA VAL A 64 6.09 -7.13 -9.07
C VAL A 64 4.97 -8.16 -8.92
N HIS A 65 3.89 -7.83 -8.21
CA HIS A 65 2.74 -8.71 -8.04
C HIS A 65 2.07 -9.05 -9.39
N LEU A 66 1.85 -8.05 -10.25
CA LEU A 66 1.29 -8.21 -11.60
C LEU A 66 2.19 -9.08 -12.49
N PHE A 67 3.49 -8.80 -12.54
CA PHE A 67 4.43 -9.61 -13.32
C PHE A 67 4.53 -11.04 -12.79
N PHE A 68 4.56 -11.26 -11.48
CA PHE A 68 4.53 -12.62 -10.91
C PHE A 68 3.21 -13.36 -11.21
N SER A 69 2.09 -12.64 -11.30
CA SER A 69 0.80 -13.22 -11.69
C SER A 69 0.79 -13.55 -13.18
N TRP A 70 1.25 -12.63 -14.03
CA TRP A 70 1.26 -12.77 -15.48
C TRP A 70 2.29 -13.78 -15.99
N LEU A 71 3.53 -13.79 -15.48
CA LEU A 71 4.54 -14.80 -15.82
C LEU A 71 4.17 -16.21 -15.34
N TRP A 72 3.17 -16.34 -14.47
CA TRP A 72 2.74 -17.64 -13.96
C TRP A 72 1.27 -17.92 -14.25
N PRO A 73 0.90 -18.06 -15.53
CA PRO A 73 -0.42 -18.58 -15.87
C PRO A 73 -0.59 -19.93 -15.19
N LYS A 74 -1.74 -20.14 -14.53
CA LYS A 74 -2.15 -21.48 -14.11
C LYS A 74 -2.10 -22.37 -15.34
N LYS A 75 -1.26 -23.41 -15.35
CA LYS A 75 -1.59 -24.58 -16.18
C LYS A 75 -2.96 -25.05 -15.66
N LYS A 76 -3.96 -25.00 -16.55
CA LYS A 76 -5.29 -25.56 -16.32
C LYS A 76 -5.19 -26.98 -15.80
#